data_AF-A0A814JXJ8-F1
#
_entry.id   AF-A0A814JXJ8-F1
#
_cell.length_a   1.000
_cell.length_b   1.000
_cell.length_c   1.000
_cell.angle_alpha   90.00
_cell.angle_beta   90.00
_cell.angle_gamma   90.00
#
_symmetry.space_group_name_H-M   'P 1'
#
loop_
_entity.id
_entity.type
_entity.pdbx_description
1 polymer ?
#
loop_
_entity_poly.entity_id
_entity_poly.type
_entity_poly.pdbx_seq_one_letter_code
_entity_poly.pdbx_strand_id
1 'polypeptide(L)'
;MMDTKIAALSNIQKTNWDDHPPFVTFNYNTSTHSSTKQTPFEMTYGRTPILPLDYQEDNVTISHDSEHVKKLNQFLTKLNKQARINIIKNQERYKQRYGT
;
A
#
# COMPACT_ATOMS: atom_id res chain seq x y z
N MET A 1 7.53 -9.45 4.04
CA MET A 1 7.68 -9.74 5.49
C MET A 1 6.68 -8.86 6.23
N MET A 2 5.81 -9.46 7.04
CA MET A 2 4.61 -8.85 7.63
C MET A 2 4.93 -7.67 8.55
N ASP A 3 6.08 -7.75 9.22
CA ASP A 3 6.56 -6.77 10.21
C ASP A 3 6.83 -5.39 9.59
N THR A 4 7.24 -5.36 8.32
CA THR A 4 7.48 -4.10 7.59
C THR A 4 6.18 -3.37 7.26
N LYS A 5 5.08 -4.10 7.04
CA LYS A 5 3.77 -3.51 6.73
C LYS A 5 3.11 -2.92 7.98
N ILE A 6 3.23 -3.60 9.13
CA ILE A 6 2.73 -3.08 10.41
C ILE A 6 3.46 -1.78 10.78
N ALA A 7 4.78 -1.76 10.62
CA ALA A 7 5.59 -0.56 10.90
C ALA A 7 5.25 0.64 9.98
N ALA A 8 4.84 0.38 8.73
CA ALA A 8 4.47 1.42 7.79
C ALA A 8 3.10 2.05 8.07
N LEU A 9 2.20 1.31 8.72
CA LEU A 9 0.86 1.76 9.09
C LEU A 9 0.80 2.33 10.51
N SER A 10 1.80 2.03 11.34
CA SER A 10 1.93 2.59 12.68
C SER A 10 2.44 4.03 12.62
N ASN A 11 1.80 4.94 13.35
CA ASN A 11 2.24 6.33 13.50
C ASN A 11 3.68 6.41 14.08
N ILE A 12 4.37 7.56 14.01
CA ILE A 12 5.80 7.72 14.40
C ILE A 12 6.11 7.17 15.82
N GLN A 13 5.11 7.09 16.70
CA GLN A 13 5.22 6.57 18.07
C GLN A 13 4.82 5.09 18.26
N LYS A 14 4.40 4.37 17.22
CA LYS A 14 3.96 2.95 17.24
C LYS A 14 2.87 2.60 18.27
N THR A 15 2.07 3.57 18.69
CA THR A 15 1.05 3.42 19.74
C THR A 15 -0.32 2.93 19.26
N ASN A 16 -0.53 2.82 17.95
CA ASN A 16 -1.85 2.62 17.32
C ASN A 16 -1.95 1.29 16.57
N TRP A 17 -1.11 0.31 16.92
CA TRP A 17 -1.03 -0.96 16.19
C TRP A 17 -2.33 -1.79 16.33
N ASP A 18 -3.06 -1.61 17.44
CA ASP A 18 -4.36 -2.23 17.71
C ASP A 18 -5.54 -1.57 16.97
N ASP A 19 -5.35 -0.38 16.39
CA ASP A 19 -6.45 0.34 15.72
C ASP A 19 -6.68 -0.14 14.27
N HIS A 20 -5.74 -0.91 13.70
CA HIS A 20 -5.77 -1.31 12.29
C HIS A 20 -5.68 -2.84 11.97
N PRO A 21 -6.11 -3.77 12.84
CA PRO A 21 -6.07 -5.21 12.53
C PRO A 21 -6.84 -5.59 11.25
N PRO A 22 -8.06 -5.07 10.98
CA PRO A 22 -8.78 -5.41 9.76
C PRO A 22 -8.01 -5.05 8.49
N PHE A 23 -7.31 -3.91 8.49
CA PHE A 23 -6.56 -3.44 7.33
C PHE A 23 -5.29 -4.25 7.09
N VAL A 24 -4.60 -4.65 8.15
CA VAL A 24 -3.42 -5.53 8.05
C VAL A 24 -3.82 -6.91 7.55
N THR A 25 -4.88 -7.51 8.11
CA THR A 25 -5.39 -8.82 7.68
C THR A 25 -5.88 -8.80 6.24
N PHE A 26 -6.59 -7.74 5.83
CA PHE A 26 -6.99 -7.55 4.45
C PHE A 26 -5.78 -7.50 3.50
N ASN A 27 -4.79 -6.65 3.78
CA ASN A 27 -3.57 -6.54 2.99
C ASN A 27 -2.75 -7.84 2.96
N TYR A 28 -2.80 -8.63 4.03
CA TYR A 28 -2.14 -9.92 4.05
C TYR A 28 -2.85 -10.91 3.12
N ASN A 29 -4.17 -11.01 3.24
CA ASN A 29 -4.99 -11.92 2.44
C ASN A 29 -4.96 -11.62 0.94
N THR A 30 -4.77 -10.37 0.54
CA THR A 30 -4.79 -9.93 -0.87
C THR A 30 -3.41 -9.71 -1.49
N SER A 31 -2.33 -9.75 -0.71
CA SER A 31 -0.97 -9.55 -1.21
C SER A 31 -0.38 -10.87 -1.70
N THR A 32 0.18 -10.87 -2.90
CA THR A 32 0.89 -12.01 -3.45
C THR A 32 2.13 -12.32 -2.62
N HIS A 33 2.28 -13.58 -2.25
CA HIS A 33 3.44 -14.05 -1.51
C HIS A 33 4.56 -14.44 -2.47
N SER A 34 5.81 -14.10 -2.14
CA SER A 34 6.94 -14.24 -3.07
C SER A 34 7.29 -15.69 -3.41
N SER A 35 7.06 -16.62 -2.47
CA SER A 35 7.38 -18.05 -2.62
C SER A 35 6.32 -18.82 -3.40
N THR A 36 5.04 -18.52 -3.19
CA THR A 36 3.91 -19.25 -3.83
C THR A 36 3.39 -18.53 -5.08
N LYS A 37 3.76 -17.27 -5.28
CA LYS A 37 3.24 -16.37 -6.34
C LYS A 37 1.71 -16.20 -6.30
N GLN A 38 1.07 -16.63 -5.21
CA GLN A 38 -0.37 -16.59 -4.99
C GLN A 38 -0.66 -15.83 -3.70
N THR A 39 -1.87 -15.30 -3.59
CA THR A 39 -2.38 -14.67 -2.37
C THR A 39 -2.89 -15.75 -1.40
N PRO A 40 -2.81 -15.53 -0.07
CA PRO A 40 -3.43 -16.43 0.91
C PRO A 40 -4.93 -16.64 0.68
N PHE A 41 -5.63 -15.61 0.19
CA PHE A 41 -7.05 -15.71 -0.16
C PHE A 41 -7.28 -16.70 -1.31
N GLU A 42 -6.49 -16.62 -2.38
CA GLU A 42 -6.58 -17.58 -3.50
C GLU A 42 -6.30 -19.01 -3.06
N MET A 43 -5.30 -19.22 -2.19
CA MET A 43 -4.99 -20.55 -1.68
C MET A 43 -6.11 -21.13 -0.81
N THR A 44 -6.86 -20.28 -0.12
CA THR A 44 -7.95 -20.72 0.78
C THR A 44 -9.27 -20.93 0.03
N TYR A 45 -9.59 -20.04 -0.91
CA TYR A 45 -10.90 -19.99 -1.56
C TYR A 45 -10.89 -20.38 -3.03
N GLY A 46 -9.72 -20.66 -3.61
CA GLY A 46 -9.58 -21.06 -5.02
C GLY A 46 -9.94 -19.98 -6.04
N ARG A 47 -10.14 -18.73 -5.61
CA ARG A 47 -10.52 -17.59 -6.46
C ARG A 47 -9.72 -16.35 -6.10
N THR A 48 -9.58 -15.45 -7.06
CA THR A 48 -8.95 -14.15 -6.83
C THR A 48 -9.80 -13.31 -5.86
N PRO A 49 -9.18 -12.55 -4.93
CA PRO A 49 -9.91 -11.59 -4.12
C PRO A 49 -10.46 -10.47 -5.00
N ILE A 50 -11.74 -10.13 -4.83
CA ILE A 50 -12.38 -8.99 -5.49
C ILE A 50 -12.28 -7.82 -4.52
N LEU A 51 -11.54 -6.78 -4.89
CA LEU A 51 -11.39 -5.57 -4.07
C LEU A 51 -12.57 -4.63 -4.34
N PRO A 52 -12.97 -3.80 -3.36
CA PRO A 52 -13.98 -2.75 -3.60
C PRO A 52 -13.62 -1.81 -4.75
N LEU A 53 -12.33 -1.63 -5.05
CA LEU A 53 -11.86 -0.85 -6.20
C LEU A 53 -12.11 -1.56 -7.54
N ASP A 54 -12.11 -2.90 -7.54
CA ASP A 54 -12.40 -3.70 -8.74
C ASP A 54 -13.90 -3.67 -9.08
N TYR A 55 -14.74 -3.30 -8.11
CA TYR A 55 -16.16 -2.99 -8.30
C TYR A 55 -16.31 -1.52 -8.75
N GLN A 56 -15.78 -1.16 -9.91
CA GLN A 56 -16.28 0.02 -10.62
C GLN A 56 -17.48 -0.43 -11.45
N GLU A 57 -18.67 0.01 -11.08
CA GLU A 57 -19.82 -0.08 -11.99
C GLU A 57 -19.48 0.71 -13.27
N ASP A 58 -19.73 0.11 -14.44
CA ASP A 58 -19.44 0.70 -15.75
C ASP A 58 -20.12 2.06 -16.01
N ASN A 59 -20.99 2.50 -15.08
CA ASN A 59 -21.82 3.69 -15.19
C ASN A 59 -21.27 4.92 -14.45
N VAL A 60 -20.07 4.86 -13.87
CA VAL A 60 -19.44 6.08 -13.34
C VAL A 60 -18.99 6.95 -14.51
N THR A 61 -19.89 7.82 -14.97
CA THR A 61 -19.50 8.96 -15.81
C THR A 61 -18.65 9.86 -14.92
N ILE A 62 -17.34 9.60 -14.87
CA ILE A 62 -16.38 10.50 -14.23
C ILE A 62 -16.49 11.79 -15.03
N SER A 63 -17.25 12.76 -14.51
CA SER A 63 -17.28 14.12 -15.03
C SER A 63 -15.83 14.53 -15.22
N HIS A 64 -15.43 14.70 -16.48
CA HIS A 64 -14.06 14.94 -16.88
C HIS A 64 -13.69 16.39 -16.56
N ASP A 65 -13.78 16.75 -15.27
CA ASP A 65 -13.29 18.02 -14.77
C ASP A 65 -11.77 18.01 -14.92
N SER A 66 -11.31 18.57 -16.04
CA SER A 66 -9.91 18.64 -16.42
C SER A 66 -9.05 19.31 -15.34
N GLU A 67 -9.65 20.18 -14.52
CA GLU A 67 -8.96 20.84 -13.41
C GLU A 67 -8.75 19.87 -12.24
N HIS A 68 -9.76 19.07 -11.90
CA HIS A 68 -9.65 18.02 -10.89
C HIS A 68 -8.57 17.00 -11.26
N VAL A 69 -8.57 16.51 -12.51
CA VAL A 69 -7.57 15.55 -12.99
C VAL A 69 -6.16 16.14 -12.94
N LYS A 70 -5.99 17.43 -13.31
CA LYS A 70 -4.69 18.11 -13.21
C LYS A 70 -4.21 18.25 -11.78
N LYS A 71 -5.09 18.68 -10.85
CA LYS A 71 -4.76 18.79 -9.42
C LYS A 71 -4.38 17.44 -8.82
N LEU A 72 -5.12 16.39 -9.16
CA LEU A 72 -4.83 15.03 -8.73
C LEU A 72 -3.45 14.57 -9.22
N ASN A 73 -3.16 14.74 -10.51
CA ASN A 73 -1.85 14.37 -11.07
C ASN A 73 -0.68 15.14 -10.44
N GLN A 74 -0.86 16.44 -10.19
CA GLN A 74 0.16 17.25 -9.49
C GLN A 74 0.38 16.76 -8.06
N PHE A 75 -0.70 16.44 -7.34
CA PHE A 75 -0.63 15.90 -5.99
C PHE A 75 0.07 14.54 -5.95
N LEU A 76 -0.32 13.61 -6.82
CA LEU A 76 0.31 12.30 -6.95
C LEU A 76 1.80 12.42 -7.28
N THR A 77 2.17 13.34 -8.16
CA THR A 77 3.58 13.59 -8.52
C THR A 77 4.38 14.06 -7.30
N LYS A 78 3.82 14.99 -6.51
CA LYS A 78 4.45 15.48 -5.27
C LYS A 78 4.61 14.35 -4.25
N LEU A 79 3.55 13.55 -4.03
CA LEU A 79 3.60 12.40 -3.13
C LEU A 79 4.67 11.39 -3.55
N ASN A 80 4.70 11.01 -4.83
CA ASN A 80 5.69 10.07 -5.36
C ASN A 80 7.12 10.59 -5.20
N LYS A 81 7.35 11.89 -5.42
CA LYS A 81 8.66 12.51 -5.20
C LYS A 81 9.07 12.42 -3.72
N GLN A 82 8.14 12.72 -2.81
CA GLN A 82 8.41 12.65 -1.37
C GLN A 82 8.69 11.21 -0.91
N ALA A 83 7.92 10.25 -1.39
CA ALA A 83 8.13 8.83 -1.10
C ALA A 83 9.52 8.37 -1.54
N ARG A 84 9.97 8.75 -2.75
CA ARG A 84 11.33 8.45 -3.25
C ARG A 84 12.42 9.03 -2.33
N ILE A 85 12.28 10.29 -1.92
CA ILE A 85 13.23 10.92 -1.01
C ILE A 85 13.29 10.16 0.33
N ASN A 86 12.13 9.78 0.88
CA ASN A 86 12.06 9.05 2.14
C ASN A 86 12.68 7.64 2.01
N ILE A 87 12.47 6.95 0.89
CA ILE A 87 13.08 5.64 0.61
C ILE A 87 14.61 5.77 0.57
N ILE A 88 15.15 6.74 -0.17
CA ILE A 88 16.61 6.95 -0.27
C ILE A 88 17.21 7.25 1.12
N LYS A 89 16.60 8.18 1.86
CA LYS A 89 17.06 8.52 3.23
C LYS A 89 17.02 7.31 4.15
N ASN A 90 15.98 6.48 4.07
CA ASN A 90 15.91 5.26 4.87
C ASN A 90 16.96 4.25 4.43
N GLN A 91 17.20 4.06 3.14
CA GLN A 91 18.25 3.18 2.62
C GLN A 91 19.64 3.60 3.12
N GLU A 92 19.94 4.90 3.12
CA GLU A 92 21.20 5.44 3.68
C GLU A 92 21.32 5.14 5.18
N ARG A 93 20.26 5.38 5.96
CA ARG A 93 20.22 5.05 7.39
C ARG A 93 20.43 3.56 7.65
N TYR A 94 19.82 2.68 6.85
CA TYR A 94 20.01 1.24 6.96
C TYR A 94 21.46 0.84 6.65
N LYS A 95 22.08 1.43 5.62
CA LYS A 95 23.50 1.19 5.29
C LYS A 95 24.43 1.64 6.42
N GLN A 96 24.17 2.80 7.03
CA GLN A 96 24.98 3.28 8.17
C GLN A 96 24.82 2.40 9.42
N ARG A 97 23.63 1.80 9.63
CA ARG A 97 23.32 1.02 10.84
C ARG A 97 23.73 -0.45 10.74
N TYR A 98 23.72 -1.04 9.54
CA TYR A 98 23.95 -2.46 9.32
C TYR A 98 25.08 -2.78 8.33
N GLY A 99 25.70 -1.77 7.71
CA GLY A 99 26.91 -1.92 6.92
C GLY A 99 28.14 -1.90 7.81
N THR A 100 28.43 -3.03 8.46
CA THR A 100 29.78 -3.37 8.95
C THR A 100 30.39 -4.34 7.95
#